data_AF-A0A539CZZ4-F1
#
_entry.id   AF-A0A539CZZ4-F1
#
_cell.length_a   1.000
_cell.length_b   1.000
_cell.length_c   1.000
_cell.angle_alpha   90.00
_cell.angle_beta   90.00
_cell.angle_gamma   90.00
#
_symmetry.space_group_name_H-M   'P 1'
#
loop_
_entity.id
_entity.type
_entity.pdbx_description
1 polymer ?
#
loop_
_entity_poly.entity_id
_entity_poly.type
_entity_poly.pdbx_seq_one_letter_code
_entity_poly.pdbx_strand_id
1 'polypeptide(L)'
;MIDFGDVQIFEGVTTYPAILTLRKGDSGDGGQLRFLAVTDKAPEDIGREFARRSTSMPRARLGKGSWQFEDDALAALRAKITGGRKALGEVYGAPLYGIKTGLNEAFVIDRATRDRLVGADPKSADLLKPFLRGENIKRWRIESDDLFLINTPRGQVDIEAYPAVRDWLLRSKDALEKRATKQGWWELQQAQLAYQPFFSKRRFVWPDISPEARVAWDDSSSFLDCTAFFVATDDEWPVAFLNSSLAWFFWRTLTPDVRGGFARLKAQFVSQTPLPELTPPVAAALQTLATEATAHATKRRHIITEAGRRILDLAPPDRRKLTRKLEAWHDLDFTAFRAEVKATFKTEIPLRERGEWEAYLSENAAEVHRLSAEIAAAEREIDAIVYRLFELTPEEIALLESAIAGQH
;
A
#
# COMPACT_ATOMS: atom_id res chain seq x y z
N MET A 1 28.73 3.98 13.23
CA MET A 1 27.84 2.96 12.64
C MET A 1 27.71 3.20 11.16
N ILE A 2 27.58 2.14 10.37
CA ILE A 2 27.27 2.25 8.94
C ILE A 2 26.04 1.38 8.70
N ASP A 3 24.97 1.99 8.22
CA ASP A 3 23.74 1.30 7.85
C ASP A 3 23.68 1.18 6.33
N PHE A 4 23.46 -0.02 5.80
CA PHE A 4 23.36 -0.24 4.36
C PHE A 4 21.91 -0.25 3.86
N GLY A 5 20.92 -0.12 4.74
CA GLY A 5 19.51 -0.10 4.33
C GLY A 5 19.16 -1.28 3.43
N ASP A 6 18.55 -1.00 2.27
CA ASP A 6 18.18 -1.99 1.25
C ASP A 6 19.23 -2.21 0.15
N VAL A 7 20.42 -1.60 0.30
CA VAL A 7 21.53 -1.80 -0.65
C VAL A 7 21.94 -3.27 -0.66
N GLN A 8 21.96 -3.86 -1.85
CA GLN A 8 22.31 -5.27 -2.05
C GLN A 8 23.81 -5.49 -1.81
N ILE A 9 24.17 -6.05 -0.65
CA ILE A 9 25.57 -6.37 -0.29
C ILE A 9 25.96 -7.81 -0.63
N PHE A 10 25.05 -8.77 -0.44
CA PHE A 10 25.34 -10.20 -0.63
C PHE A 10 24.54 -10.75 -1.82
N GLU A 11 25.20 -11.37 -2.78
CA GLU A 11 24.53 -11.88 -3.98
C GLU A 11 23.52 -13.00 -3.64
N GLY A 12 22.36 -12.98 -4.29
CA GLY A 12 21.34 -14.04 -4.17
C GLY A 12 20.49 -14.04 -2.90
N VAL A 13 20.74 -13.15 -1.93
CA VAL A 13 19.96 -13.05 -0.68
C VAL A 13 19.53 -11.63 -0.37
N THR A 14 18.34 -11.44 0.19
CA THR A 14 17.88 -10.13 0.65
C THR A 14 18.23 -9.95 2.12
N THR A 15 19.05 -8.96 2.44
CA THR A 15 19.55 -8.68 3.80
C THR A 15 19.62 -7.18 4.04
N TYR A 16 19.54 -6.76 5.30
CA TYR A 16 19.65 -5.36 5.74
C TYR A 16 20.84 -5.23 6.70
N PRO A 17 22.10 -5.27 6.20
CA PRO A 17 23.26 -5.32 7.07
C PRO A 17 23.63 -3.94 7.63
N ALA A 18 24.26 -3.94 8.80
CA ALA A 18 24.88 -2.76 9.39
C ALA A 18 26.25 -3.12 9.99
N ILE A 19 27.19 -2.18 9.95
CA ILE A 19 28.49 -2.27 10.62
C ILE A 19 28.46 -1.42 11.90
N LEU A 20 28.63 -2.10 13.02
CA LEU A 20 28.70 -1.51 14.36
C LEU A 20 30.12 -1.61 14.90
N THR A 21 30.73 -0.47 15.19
CA THR A 21 32.02 -0.39 15.87
C THR A 21 31.80 0.07 17.30
N LEU A 22 32.13 -0.79 18.26
CA LEU A 22 31.92 -0.54 19.69
C LEU A 22 33.27 -0.59 20.42
N ARG A 23 33.45 0.28 21.41
CA ARG A 23 34.61 0.29 22.31
C ARG A 23 34.13 0.23 23.74
N LYS A 24 34.54 -0.80 24.49
CA LYS A 24 34.25 -0.94 25.92
C LYS A 24 34.88 0.22 26.71
N GLY A 25 34.12 0.87 27.58
CA GLY A 25 34.59 1.91 28.50
C GLY A 25 33.46 2.57 29.27
N ASP A 26 33.79 3.33 30.32
CA ASP A 26 32.81 4.00 31.23
C ASP A 26 32.20 5.27 30.63
N SER A 27 32.01 5.28 29.32
CA SER A 27 31.40 6.41 28.64
C SER A 27 29.90 6.40 28.95
N GLY A 28 29.44 7.24 29.89
CA GLY A 28 28.01 7.42 30.16
C GLY A 28 27.22 7.90 28.92
N ASP A 29 25.93 8.19 29.06
CA ASP A 29 25.09 8.55 27.90
C ASP A 29 25.53 9.82 27.16
N GLY A 30 26.34 10.67 27.82
CA GLY A 30 26.97 11.85 27.21
C GLY A 30 28.02 11.51 26.16
N GLY A 31 27.86 12.02 24.95
CA GLY A 31 28.81 11.86 23.85
C GLY A 31 28.16 11.96 22.47
N GLN A 32 28.99 11.90 21.43
CA GLN A 32 28.56 11.90 20.03
C GLN A 32 28.72 10.50 19.43
N LEU A 33 27.75 10.08 18.64
CA LEU A 33 27.80 8.92 17.77
C LEU A 33 27.93 9.40 16.33
N ARG A 34 28.93 8.89 15.60
CA ARG A 34 29.01 9.07 14.15
C ARG A 34 28.30 7.94 13.42
N PHE A 35 27.49 8.27 12.44
CA PHE A 35 26.81 7.31 11.59
C PHE A 35 26.82 7.70 10.11
N LEU A 36 26.68 6.71 9.24
CA LEU A 36 26.51 6.87 7.80
C LEU A 36 25.38 5.94 7.37
N ALA A 37 24.31 6.49 6.78
CA ALA A 37 23.33 5.71 6.02
C ALA A 37 23.78 5.66 4.56
N VAL A 38 23.94 4.46 4.02
CA VAL A 38 24.26 4.21 2.61
C VAL A 38 22.94 3.97 1.89
N THR A 39 22.58 4.87 0.97
CA THR A 39 21.27 4.87 0.30
C THR A 39 21.36 4.56 -1.18
N ASP A 40 22.58 4.46 -1.72
CA ASP A 40 22.85 4.36 -3.15
C ASP A 40 23.50 3.03 -3.50
N LYS A 41 24.83 2.96 -3.46
CA LYS A 41 25.59 1.75 -3.77
C LYS A 41 26.59 1.46 -2.67
N ALA A 42 26.94 0.19 -2.51
CA ALA A 42 28.01 -0.21 -1.61
C ALA A 42 29.30 0.55 -2.00
N PRO A 43 29.90 1.33 -1.09
CA PRO A 43 31.13 2.04 -1.40
C PRO A 43 32.30 1.05 -1.53
N GLU A 44 33.15 1.26 -2.53
CA GLU A 44 34.38 0.46 -2.70
C GLU A 44 35.33 0.61 -1.49
N ASP A 45 35.39 1.81 -0.91
CA ASP A 45 36.13 2.11 0.31
C ASP A 45 35.19 2.69 1.39
N ILE A 46 34.72 1.79 2.26
CA ILE A 46 33.80 2.10 3.36
C ILE A 46 34.42 3.12 4.33
N GLY A 47 35.73 3.03 4.61
CA GLY A 47 36.41 3.87 5.58
C GLY A 47 36.51 5.32 5.09
N ARG A 48 36.89 5.50 3.82
CA ARG A 48 36.92 6.81 3.18
C ARG A 48 35.53 7.44 3.08
N GLU A 49 34.53 6.65 2.71
CA GLU A 49 33.16 7.15 2.59
C GLU A 49 32.60 7.57 3.95
N PHE A 50 32.83 6.77 4.99
CA PHE A 50 32.48 7.12 6.37
C PHE A 50 33.18 8.39 6.84
N ALA A 51 34.47 8.54 6.55
CA ALA A 51 35.21 9.76 6.92
C ALA A 51 34.62 11.02 6.26
N ARG A 52 34.14 10.92 5.01
CA ARG A 52 33.62 12.03 4.21
C ARG A 52 32.17 12.40 4.50
N ARG A 53 31.27 11.40 4.61
CA ARG A 53 29.81 11.60 4.62
C ARG A 53 29.14 11.33 5.97
N SER A 54 29.84 10.75 6.95
CA SER A 54 29.18 10.47 8.22
C SER A 54 28.70 11.77 8.87
N THR A 55 27.52 11.74 9.48
CA THR A 55 27.07 12.80 10.37
C THR A 55 27.17 12.36 11.83
N SER A 56 26.93 13.28 12.76
CA SER A 56 26.96 13.02 14.20
C SER A 56 25.60 13.25 14.83
N MET A 57 25.31 12.47 15.87
CA MET A 57 24.14 12.65 16.72
C MET A 57 24.51 12.40 18.19
N PRO A 58 23.79 13.00 19.16
CA PRO A 58 23.95 12.67 20.58
C PRO A 58 23.71 11.18 20.85
N ARG A 59 24.66 10.52 21.51
CA ARG A 59 24.55 9.10 21.89
C ARG A 59 23.35 8.84 22.81
N ALA A 60 22.96 9.82 23.62
CA ALA A 60 21.78 9.76 24.48
C ALA A 60 20.45 9.50 23.73
N ARG A 61 20.40 9.69 22.39
CA ARG A 61 19.24 9.31 21.56
C ARG A 61 19.13 7.80 21.32
N LEU A 62 20.18 7.02 21.62
CA LEU A 62 20.11 5.56 21.60
C LEU A 62 19.34 5.06 22.84
N GLY A 63 18.02 4.95 22.70
CA GLY A 63 17.14 4.45 23.76
C GLY A 63 16.97 2.93 23.75
N LYS A 64 16.03 2.47 24.59
CA LYS A 64 15.56 1.06 24.61
C LYS A 64 14.70 0.69 23.41
N GLY A 65 14.16 1.69 22.70
CA GLY A 65 13.35 1.49 21.48
C GLY A 65 14.21 1.41 20.22
N SER A 66 13.55 1.46 19.06
CA SER A 66 14.23 1.51 17.76
C SER A 66 15.20 2.70 17.69
N TRP A 67 16.40 2.45 17.17
CA TRP A 67 17.40 3.49 16.96
C TRP A 67 17.11 4.26 15.68
N GLN A 68 17.23 5.58 15.77
CA GLN A 68 16.99 6.48 14.65
C GLN A 68 18.28 7.21 14.33
N PHE A 69 18.79 7.01 13.12
CA PHE A 69 20.06 7.56 12.66
C PHE A 69 19.80 8.76 11.77
N GLU A 70 19.73 9.93 12.40
CA GLU A 70 19.40 11.20 11.75
C GLU A 70 20.17 12.37 12.39
N ASP A 71 20.19 13.50 11.70
CA ASP A 71 20.79 14.73 12.22
C ASP A 71 19.87 15.46 13.21
N ASP A 72 20.37 16.56 13.77
CA ASP A 72 19.64 17.34 14.78
C ASP A 72 18.38 18.01 14.20
N ALA A 73 18.38 18.37 12.92
CA ALA A 73 17.25 19.04 12.28
C ALA A 73 16.09 18.06 12.08
N LEU A 74 16.36 16.85 11.56
CA LEU A 74 15.36 15.79 11.42
C LEU A 74 14.83 15.32 12.78
N ALA A 75 15.71 15.22 13.79
CA ALA A 75 15.30 14.88 15.14
C ALA A 75 14.36 15.93 15.75
N ALA A 76 14.65 17.22 15.57
CA ALA A 76 13.79 18.31 16.03
C ALA A 76 12.44 18.31 15.31
N LEU A 77 12.45 18.12 13.98
CA LEU A 77 11.24 18.01 13.18
C LEU A 77 10.36 16.83 13.64
N ARG A 78 10.93 15.64 13.83
CA ARG A 78 10.16 14.50 14.35
C ARG A 78 9.62 14.74 15.76
N ALA A 79 10.42 15.34 16.63
CA ALA A 79 9.97 15.71 17.97
C ALA A 79 8.78 16.68 17.92
N LYS A 80 8.81 17.66 17.02
CA LYS A 80 7.69 18.59 16.78
C LYS A 80 6.45 17.88 16.23
N ILE A 81 6.61 16.95 15.28
CA ILE A 81 5.51 16.17 14.70
C ILE A 81 4.83 15.29 15.76
N THR A 82 5.61 14.64 16.62
CA THR A 82 5.09 13.72 17.64
C THR A 82 4.64 14.42 18.94
N GLY A 83 5.19 15.59 19.24
CA GLY A 83 5.00 16.27 20.53
C GLY A 83 3.54 16.62 20.81
N GLY A 84 3.04 16.22 21.99
CA GLY A 84 1.73 16.61 22.52
C GLY A 84 0.52 16.03 21.78
N ARG A 85 0.71 15.12 20.83
CA ARG A 85 -0.37 14.58 19.97
C ARG A 85 -0.70 13.14 20.34
N LYS A 86 -1.99 12.78 20.17
CA LYS A 86 -2.46 11.40 20.33
C LYS A 86 -2.12 10.59 19.09
N ALA A 87 -1.66 9.36 19.30
CA ALA A 87 -1.45 8.43 18.21
C ALA A 87 -2.79 7.91 17.65
N LEU A 88 -2.80 7.50 16.37
CA LEU A 88 -3.95 6.91 15.69
C LEU A 88 -4.57 5.76 16.48
N GLY A 89 -3.73 4.90 17.08
CA GLY A 89 -4.18 3.79 17.91
C GLY A 89 -4.83 4.20 19.24
N GLU A 90 -4.51 5.39 19.76
CA GLU A 90 -5.16 5.92 20.96
C GLU A 90 -6.55 6.50 20.64
N VAL A 91 -6.73 7.03 19.43
CA VAL A 91 -7.99 7.64 18.99
C VAL A 91 -8.97 6.59 18.45
N TYR A 92 -8.50 5.66 17.62
CA TYR A 92 -9.34 4.67 16.94
C TYR A 92 -9.20 3.24 17.48
N GLY A 93 -8.33 3.01 18.45
CA GLY A 93 -7.93 1.67 18.86
C GLY A 93 -6.90 1.05 17.91
N ALA A 94 -6.39 -0.13 18.28
CA ALA A 94 -5.41 -0.82 17.47
C ALA A 94 -5.98 -1.18 16.09
N PRO A 95 -5.28 -0.85 14.98
CA PRO A 95 -5.65 -1.31 13.66
C PRO A 95 -5.86 -2.81 13.59
N LEU A 96 -6.87 -3.21 12.83
CA LEU A 96 -7.22 -4.59 12.58
C LEU A 96 -6.48 -5.12 11.35
N TYR A 97 -6.26 -6.43 11.29
CA TYR A 97 -5.59 -7.09 10.16
C TYR A 97 -6.49 -8.13 9.49
N GLY A 98 -6.21 -8.45 8.23
CA GLY A 98 -7.01 -9.40 7.47
C GLY A 98 -6.88 -10.88 7.88
N ILE A 99 -7.53 -11.73 7.10
CA ILE A 99 -7.63 -13.17 7.31
C ILE A 99 -6.38 -13.88 6.78
N LYS A 100 -5.86 -14.85 7.55
CA LYS A 100 -4.87 -15.81 7.07
C LYS A 100 -5.59 -17.12 6.73
N THR A 101 -5.72 -17.42 5.45
CA THR A 101 -6.42 -18.63 4.98
C THR A 101 -5.64 -19.91 5.31
N GLY A 102 -4.31 -19.85 5.19
CA GLY A 102 -3.41 -21.00 5.30
C GLY A 102 -3.27 -21.83 4.02
N LEU A 103 -4.08 -21.56 2.99
CA LEU A 103 -3.99 -22.12 1.65
C LEU A 103 -4.89 -21.30 0.71
N ASN A 104 -4.36 -20.26 0.07
CA ASN A 104 -5.17 -19.32 -0.71
C ASN A 104 -5.88 -19.99 -1.88
N GLU A 105 -5.25 -20.98 -2.52
CA GLU A 105 -5.79 -21.73 -3.65
C GLU A 105 -7.08 -22.49 -3.31
N ALA A 106 -7.31 -22.81 -2.05
CA ALA A 106 -8.54 -23.47 -1.59
C ALA A 106 -9.63 -22.46 -1.22
N PHE A 107 -9.27 -21.36 -0.54
CA PHE A 107 -10.23 -20.46 0.11
C PHE A 107 -10.51 -19.18 -0.68
N VAL A 108 -9.65 -18.77 -1.61
CA VAL A 108 -9.83 -17.57 -2.43
C VAL A 108 -10.21 -18.02 -3.83
N ILE A 109 -11.42 -17.65 -4.26
CA ILE A 109 -12.02 -18.09 -5.51
C ILE A 109 -12.40 -16.89 -6.38
N ASP A 110 -12.44 -17.10 -7.69
CA ASP A 110 -12.93 -16.11 -8.64
C ASP A 110 -14.46 -16.08 -8.72
N ARG A 111 -14.99 -15.07 -9.42
CA ARG A 111 -16.43 -14.92 -9.67
C ARG A 111 -17.06 -16.15 -10.33
N ALA A 112 -16.41 -16.73 -11.35
CA ALA A 112 -16.95 -17.88 -12.06
C ALA A 112 -17.11 -19.10 -11.13
N THR A 113 -16.14 -19.35 -10.26
CA THR A 113 -16.20 -20.40 -9.25
C THR A 113 -17.28 -20.09 -8.22
N ARG A 114 -17.36 -18.85 -7.73
CA ARG A 114 -18.41 -18.41 -6.81
C ARG A 114 -19.80 -18.69 -7.38
N ASP A 115 -20.04 -18.31 -8.63
CA ASP A 115 -21.34 -18.46 -9.28
C ASP A 115 -21.69 -19.94 -9.49
N ARG A 116 -20.71 -20.77 -9.84
CA ARG A 116 -20.90 -22.22 -9.94
C ARG A 116 -21.25 -22.87 -8.60
N LEU A 117 -20.61 -22.46 -7.51
CA LEU A 117 -20.90 -22.99 -6.16
C LEU A 117 -22.32 -22.61 -5.72
N VAL A 118 -22.71 -21.35 -5.92
CA VAL A 118 -24.07 -20.87 -5.58
C VAL A 118 -25.13 -21.50 -6.48
N GLY A 119 -24.83 -21.74 -7.76
CA GLY A 119 -25.74 -22.45 -8.65
C GLY A 119 -25.97 -23.91 -8.26
N ALA A 120 -24.95 -24.58 -7.71
CA ALA A 120 -25.06 -25.96 -7.23
C ALA A 120 -25.72 -26.06 -5.84
N ASP A 121 -25.45 -25.10 -4.96
CA ASP A 121 -26.02 -25.00 -3.62
C ASP A 121 -26.20 -23.51 -3.25
N PRO A 122 -27.42 -22.95 -3.38
CA PRO A 122 -27.68 -21.54 -3.12
C PRO A 122 -27.25 -21.06 -1.73
N LYS A 123 -27.25 -21.95 -0.73
CA LYS A 123 -26.85 -21.64 0.64
C LYS A 123 -25.35 -21.29 0.73
N SER A 124 -24.54 -21.76 -0.22
CA SER A 124 -23.12 -21.42 -0.33
C SER A 124 -22.86 -19.91 -0.27
N ALA A 125 -23.80 -19.09 -0.78
CA ALA A 125 -23.69 -17.63 -0.76
C ALA A 125 -23.45 -17.05 0.65
N ASP A 126 -23.91 -17.73 1.71
CA ASP A 126 -23.70 -17.31 3.10
C ASP A 126 -22.22 -17.29 3.49
N LEU A 127 -21.42 -18.18 2.89
CA LEU A 127 -19.99 -18.33 3.19
C LEU A 127 -19.09 -17.56 2.22
N LEU A 128 -19.60 -17.10 1.07
CA LEU A 128 -18.80 -16.47 0.03
C LEU A 128 -18.81 -14.95 0.21
N LYS A 129 -17.69 -14.39 0.63
CA LYS A 129 -17.57 -12.95 0.94
C LYS A 129 -16.63 -12.26 -0.05
N PRO A 130 -16.92 -11.04 -0.54
CA PRO A 130 -15.97 -10.28 -1.34
C PRO A 130 -14.61 -10.19 -0.65
N PHE A 131 -13.52 -10.26 -1.39
CA PHE A 131 -12.18 -10.38 -0.81
C PHE A 131 -11.17 -9.47 -1.52
N LEU A 132 -10.38 -8.74 -0.72
CA LEU A 132 -9.33 -7.85 -1.20
C LEU A 132 -7.99 -8.25 -0.60
N ARG A 133 -6.95 -8.19 -1.43
CA ARG A 133 -5.54 -8.31 -1.05
C ARG A 133 -4.91 -6.93 -0.89
N GLY A 134 -3.74 -6.87 -0.23
CA GLY A 134 -2.98 -5.62 -0.14
C GLY A 134 -2.72 -4.98 -1.51
N GLU A 135 -2.49 -5.78 -2.55
CA GLU A 135 -2.29 -5.29 -3.91
C GLU A 135 -3.50 -4.58 -4.50
N ASN A 136 -4.72 -4.88 -4.04
CA ASN A 136 -5.95 -4.22 -4.49
C ASN A 136 -6.06 -2.78 -3.93
N ILE A 137 -5.32 -2.46 -2.86
CA ILE A 137 -5.37 -1.15 -2.22
C ILE A 137 -4.37 -0.22 -2.91
N LYS A 138 -4.89 0.83 -3.54
CA LYS A 138 -4.10 1.87 -4.20
C LYS A 138 -4.30 3.19 -3.46
N ARG A 139 -3.42 4.15 -3.73
CA ARG A 139 -3.59 5.53 -3.26
C ARG A 139 -4.95 6.05 -3.76
N TRP A 140 -5.80 6.45 -2.81
CA TRP A 140 -7.18 6.95 -3.01
C TRP A 140 -8.24 5.97 -3.51
N ARG A 141 -7.92 4.71 -3.84
CA ARG A 141 -8.93 3.81 -4.44
C ARG A 141 -8.65 2.34 -4.17
N ILE A 142 -9.69 1.54 -4.38
CA ILE A 142 -9.61 0.07 -4.35
C ILE A 142 -9.83 -0.45 -5.76
N GLU A 143 -9.00 -1.39 -6.18
CA GLU A 143 -9.11 -2.12 -7.45
C GLU A 143 -9.41 -3.59 -7.15
N SER A 144 -10.69 -3.95 -7.14
CA SER A 144 -11.14 -5.33 -6.90
C SER A 144 -10.78 -6.24 -8.08
N ASP A 145 -10.28 -7.43 -7.77
CA ASP A 145 -10.07 -8.53 -8.73
C ASP A 145 -11.29 -9.45 -8.85
N ASP A 146 -12.45 -9.05 -8.31
CA ASP A 146 -13.67 -9.88 -8.24
C ASP A 146 -13.41 -11.24 -7.56
N LEU A 147 -12.59 -11.22 -6.51
CA LEU A 147 -12.27 -12.39 -5.69
C LEU A 147 -13.22 -12.52 -4.51
N PHE A 148 -13.39 -13.76 -4.08
CA PHE A 148 -14.25 -14.14 -2.96
C PHE A 148 -13.51 -15.06 -2.01
N LEU A 149 -13.71 -14.84 -0.72
CA LEU A 149 -13.27 -15.72 0.35
C LEU A 149 -14.37 -16.72 0.69
N ILE A 150 -14.02 -17.99 0.79
CA ILE A 150 -14.81 -19.00 1.49
C ILE A 150 -14.58 -18.81 3.00
N ASN A 151 -15.48 -18.09 3.66
CA ASN A 151 -15.36 -17.72 5.07
C ASN A 151 -15.89 -18.84 5.96
N THR A 152 -15.00 -19.71 6.44
CA THR A 152 -15.30 -20.78 7.39
C THR A 152 -14.53 -20.61 8.71
N PRO A 153 -14.92 -19.67 9.59
CA PRO A 153 -14.26 -19.47 10.87
C PRO A 153 -14.38 -20.69 11.77
N ARG A 154 -13.35 -20.93 12.58
CA ARG A 154 -13.27 -22.07 13.49
C ARG A 154 -14.49 -22.14 14.42
N GLY A 155 -15.17 -23.29 14.40
CA GLY A 155 -16.33 -23.59 15.24
C GLY A 155 -17.59 -22.79 14.92
N GLN A 156 -17.65 -22.08 13.78
CA GLN A 156 -18.80 -21.26 13.39
C GLN A 156 -19.64 -21.86 12.24
N VAL A 157 -19.10 -22.86 11.54
CA VAL A 157 -19.72 -23.41 10.34
C VAL A 157 -19.81 -24.93 10.44
N ASP A 158 -21.03 -25.45 10.34
CA ASP A 158 -21.27 -26.85 10.03
C ASP A 158 -21.13 -27.05 8.51
N ILE A 159 -20.00 -27.60 8.08
CA ILE A 159 -19.68 -27.74 6.65
C ILE A 159 -20.60 -28.72 5.91
N GLU A 160 -21.22 -29.66 6.62
CA GLU A 160 -22.16 -30.62 6.03
C GLU A 160 -23.45 -29.94 5.55
N ALA A 161 -23.76 -28.77 6.11
CA ALA A 161 -24.87 -27.94 5.66
C ALA A 161 -24.57 -27.15 4.37
N TYR A 162 -23.37 -27.27 3.80
CA TYR A 162 -22.88 -26.57 2.60
C TYR A 162 -22.14 -27.53 1.65
N PRO A 163 -22.82 -28.54 1.08
CA PRO A 163 -22.18 -29.61 0.30
C PRO A 163 -21.33 -29.13 -0.87
N ALA A 164 -21.74 -28.08 -1.60
CA ALA A 164 -20.93 -27.59 -2.73
C ALA A 164 -19.60 -26.98 -2.27
N VAL A 165 -19.60 -26.23 -1.16
CA VAL A 165 -18.39 -25.66 -0.56
C VAL A 165 -17.52 -26.76 0.05
N ARG A 166 -18.13 -27.73 0.74
CA ARG A 166 -17.45 -28.91 1.28
C ARG A 166 -16.67 -29.64 0.19
N ASP A 167 -17.35 -29.98 -0.90
CA ASP A 167 -16.78 -30.76 -1.99
C ASP A 167 -15.71 -29.97 -2.75
N TRP A 168 -15.87 -28.64 -2.85
CA TRP A 168 -14.83 -27.76 -3.37
C TRP A 168 -13.53 -27.83 -2.56
N LEU A 169 -13.63 -27.68 -1.24
CA LEU A 169 -12.50 -27.69 -0.32
C LEU A 169 -11.88 -29.10 -0.20
N LEU A 170 -12.69 -30.15 -0.32
CA LEU A 170 -12.26 -31.55 -0.19
C LEU A 170 -11.13 -31.91 -1.16
N ARG A 171 -11.10 -31.29 -2.35
CA ARG A 171 -10.04 -31.46 -3.36
C ARG A 171 -8.65 -31.05 -2.86
N SER A 172 -8.59 -30.20 -1.83
CA SER A 172 -7.34 -29.74 -1.21
C SER A 172 -7.15 -30.28 0.20
N LYS A 173 -7.95 -31.26 0.65
CA LYS A 173 -7.95 -31.76 2.03
C LYS A 173 -6.56 -32.17 2.51
N ASP A 174 -5.82 -32.95 1.72
CA ASP A 174 -4.48 -33.42 2.08
C ASP A 174 -3.49 -32.27 2.36
N ALA A 175 -3.61 -31.16 1.63
CA ALA A 175 -2.80 -29.97 1.86
C ALA A 175 -3.31 -29.18 3.08
N LEU A 176 -4.63 -29.10 3.26
CA LEU A 176 -5.27 -28.39 4.36
C LEU A 176 -5.01 -29.04 5.72
N GLU A 177 -4.88 -30.36 5.79
CA GLU A 177 -4.55 -31.13 7.00
C GLU A 177 -3.07 -30.97 7.41
N LYS A 178 -2.19 -30.57 6.49
CA LYS A 178 -0.75 -30.34 6.76
C LYS A 178 -0.44 -28.92 7.25
N ARG A 179 -1.46 -28.08 7.49
CA ARG A 179 -1.27 -26.70 7.95
C ARG A 179 -0.71 -26.65 9.37
N ALA A 180 -0.06 -25.53 9.70
CA ALA A 180 0.68 -25.35 10.95
C ALA A 180 -0.20 -25.35 12.22
N THR A 181 -1.49 -25.10 12.10
CA THR A 181 -2.43 -24.95 13.22
C THR A 181 -3.46 -26.08 13.24
N LYS A 182 -4.01 -26.38 14.42
CA LYS A 182 -5.04 -27.41 14.61
C LYS A 182 -6.44 -26.81 14.46
N GLN A 183 -7.10 -27.11 13.34
CA GLN A 183 -8.49 -26.77 13.05
C GLN A 183 -9.11 -27.87 12.16
N GLY A 184 -10.42 -27.81 11.91
CA GLY A 184 -11.04 -28.62 10.86
C GLY A 184 -10.36 -28.34 9.52
N TRP A 185 -10.20 -29.35 8.67
CA TRP A 185 -9.49 -29.18 7.39
C TRP A 185 -10.18 -28.14 6.50
N TRP A 186 -11.50 -27.98 6.64
CA TRP A 186 -12.32 -26.97 5.94
C TRP A 186 -12.35 -25.59 6.62
N GLU A 187 -11.76 -25.42 7.80
CA GLU A 187 -11.77 -24.16 8.53
C GLU A 187 -10.58 -23.27 8.14
N LEU A 188 -10.78 -21.96 8.18
CA LEU A 188 -9.72 -20.97 7.98
C LEU A 188 -8.65 -21.06 9.09
N GLN A 189 -7.38 -20.85 8.73
CA GLN A 189 -6.27 -20.92 9.68
C GLN A 189 -6.31 -19.80 10.75
N GLN A 190 -6.52 -18.55 10.34
CA GLN A 190 -6.81 -17.43 11.26
C GLN A 190 -7.92 -16.58 10.64
N ALA A 191 -9.16 -16.97 10.95
CA ALA A 191 -10.38 -16.31 10.49
C ALA A 191 -10.64 -14.96 11.18
N GLN A 192 -9.82 -14.60 12.17
CA GLN A 192 -9.94 -13.33 12.87
C GLN A 192 -11.33 -13.16 13.50
N LEU A 193 -11.76 -14.14 14.31
CA LEU A 193 -13.14 -14.24 14.79
C LEU A 193 -13.65 -12.97 15.47
N ALA A 194 -12.81 -12.31 16.28
CA ALA A 194 -13.14 -11.04 16.92
C ALA A 194 -13.31 -9.87 15.93
N TYR A 195 -12.72 -9.95 14.74
CA TYR A 195 -12.75 -8.89 13.73
C TYR A 195 -13.89 -9.07 12.72
N GLN A 196 -14.51 -10.25 12.67
CA GLN A 196 -15.62 -10.58 11.76
C GLN A 196 -16.69 -9.48 11.69
N PRO A 197 -17.20 -8.92 12.82
CA PRO A 197 -18.21 -7.87 12.77
C PRO A 197 -17.73 -6.52 12.22
N PHE A 198 -16.42 -6.33 12.07
CA PHE A 198 -15.83 -5.08 11.57
C PHE A 198 -15.53 -5.12 10.07
N PHE A 199 -15.49 -6.30 9.43
CA PHE A 199 -15.26 -6.37 7.98
C PHE A 199 -16.40 -5.76 7.15
N SER A 200 -17.62 -5.73 7.70
CA SER A 200 -18.79 -5.10 7.07
C SER A 200 -18.95 -3.63 7.41
N LYS A 201 -18.08 -3.05 8.24
CA LYS A 201 -18.14 -1.64 8.60
C LYS A 201 -17.37 -0.80 7.60
N ARG A 202 -17.79 0.46 7.48
CA ARG A 202 -17.02 1.51 6.81
C ARG A 202 -15.67 1.66 7.50
N ARG A 203 -14.63 1.90 6.70
CA ARG A 203 -13.25 1.87 7.16
C ARG A 203 -12.32 2.58 6.18
N PHE A 204 -11.14 2.94 6.65
CA PHE A 204 -9.99 3.13 5.76
C PHE A 204 -9.06 1.92 5.83
N VAL A 205 -8.41 1.62 4.71
CA VAL A 205 -7.57 0.43 4.51
C VAL A 205 -6.20 0.80 3.94
N TRP A 206 -5.18 -0.02 4.23
CA TRP A 206 -3.83 0.10 3.65
C TRP A 206 -3.12 -1.26 3.54
N PRO A 207 -2.15 -1.41 2.63
CA PRO A 207 -1.37 -2.64 2.49
C PRO A 207 -0.18 -2.73 3.48
N ASP A 208 0.30 -3.94 3.76
CA ASP A 208 1.53 -4.19 4.55
C ASP A 208 2.78 -3.64 3.85
N ILE A 209 2.92 -3.88 2.55
CA ILE A 209 4.12 -3.48 1.78
C ILE A 209 3.69 -2.45 0.76
N SER A 210 4.32 -1.28 0.79
CA SER A 210 3.94 -0.17 -0.10
C SER A 210 5.14 0.69 -0.52
N PRO A 211 5.24 1.10 -1.80
CA PRO A 211 6.26 2.07 -2.24
C PRO A 211 5.95 3.52 -1.87
N GLU A 212 4.70 3.79 -1.49
CA GLU A 212 4.17 5.13 -1.24
C GLU A 212 3.03 5.03 -0.21
N ALA A 213 2.53 6.15 0.29
CA ALA A 213 1.31 6.12 1.08
C ALA A 213 0.13 5.69 0.20
N ARG A 214 -0.45 4.53 0.52
CA ARG A 214 -1.60 3.92 -0.16
C ARG A 214 -2.71 3.69 0.84
N VAL A 215 -3.49 4.72 1.09
CA VAL A 215 -4.69 4.64 1.91
C VAL A 215 -5.91 4.89 1.05
N ALA A 216 -6.94 4.06 1.23
CA ALA A 216 -8.21 4.19 0.55
C ALA A 216 -9.36 4.07 1.55
N TRP A 217 -10.46 4.75 1.25
CA TRP A 217 -11.73 4.49 1.90
C TRP A 217 -12.36 3.20 1.34
N ASP A 218 -12.98 2.41 2.22
CA ASP A 218 -13.66 1.17 1.87
C ASP A 218 -15.02 1.10 2.56
N ASP A 219 -16.07 1.04 1.74
CA ASP A 219 -17.46 0.81 2.14
C ASP A 219 -18.03 -0.49 1.54
N SER A 220 -17.20 -1.29 0.87
CA SER A 220 -17.62 -2.48 0.11
C SER A 220 -17.98 -3.70 0.96
N SER A 221 -17.82 -3.62 2.29
CA SER A 221 -17.98 -4.74 3.23
C SER A 221 -17.10 -5.96 2.88
N SER A 222 -15.98 -5.74 2.19
CA SER A 222 -15.07 -6.81 1.80
C SER A 222 -14.31 -7.39 2.99
N PHE A 223 -13.94 -8.65 2.88
CA PHE A 223 -12.92 -9.25 3.73
C PHE A 223 -11.54 -8.93 3.18
N LEU A 224 -10.55 -8.85 4.06
CA LEU A 224 -9.17 -8.52 3.69
C LEU A 224 -8.26 -9.73 3.88
N ASP A 225 -7.27 -9.86 3.01
CA ASP A 225 -6.13 -10.75 3.20
C ASP A 225 -5.21 -10.23 4.32
N CYS A 226 -4.41 -11.12 4.92
CA CYS A 226 -3.44 -10.74 5.97
C CYS A 226 -2.33 -9.78 5.49
N THR A 227 -2.26 -9.49 4.19
CA THR A 227 -1.45 -8.42 3.58
C THR A 227 -2.07 -7.02 3.65
N ALA A 228 -3.26 -6.87 4.25
CA ALA A 228 -3.94 -5.59 4.42
C ALA A 228 -4.41 -5.37 5.87
N PHE A 229 -4.51 -4.09 6.22
CA PHE A 229 -4.92 -3.59 7.54
C PHE A 229 -6.02 -2.54 7.38
N PHE A 230 -6.76 -2.31 8.47
CA PHE A 230 -7.85 -1.35 8.46
C PHE A 230 -8.18 -0.80 9.83
N VAL A 231 -8.91 0.32 9.83
CA VAL A 231 -9.59 0.90 10.99
C VAL A 231 -11.05 1.11 10.62
N ALA A 232 -11.95 0.46 11.36
CA ALA A 232 -13.39 0.65 11.19
C ALA A 232 -13.81 1.96 11.87
N THR A 233 -14.33 2.89 11.07
CA THR A 233 -14.72 4.24 11.50
C THR A 233 -15.67 4.85 10.49
N ASP A 234 -16.42 5.86 10.90
CA ASP A 234 -17.19 6.75 10.01
C ASP A 234 -16.42 8.04 9.68
N ASP A 235 -15.26 8.26 10.30
CA ASP A 235 -14.39 9.41 10.02
C ASP A 235 -13.58 9.17 8.74
N GLU A 236 -13.86 9.97 7.70
CA GLU A 236 -13.18 9.84 6.40
C GLU A 236 -11.96 10.74 6.25
N TRP A 237 -11.88 11.84 7.00
CA TRP A 237 -10.75 12.77 6.97
C TRP A 237 -9.37 12.10 7.16
N PRO A 238 -9.20 10.99 7.92
CA PRO A 238 -7.90 10.34 8.04
C PRO A 238 -7.37 9.85 6.70
N VAL A 239 -8.21 9.52 5.72
CA VAL A 239 -7.74 9.13 4.38
C VAL A 239 -6.93 10.25 3.73
N ALA A 240 -7.33 11.51 3.93
CA ALA A 240 -6.56 12.66 3.46
C ALA A 240 -5.19 12.74 4.15
N PHE A 241 -5.23 12.78 5.49
CA PHE A 241 -4.04 12.94 6.31
C PHE A 241 -3.03 11.80 6.12
N LEU A 242 -3.49 10.55 6.08
CA LEU A 242 -2.63 9.38 5.97
C LEU A 242 -2.01 9.22 4.57
N ASN A 243 -2.54 9.91 3.55
CA ASN A 243 -1.90 10.02 2.24
C ASN A 243 -0.99 11.26 2.13
N SER A 244 -0.90 12.12 3.14
CA SER A 244 -0.04 13.32 3.12
C SER A 244 1.45 12.98 3.13
N SER A 245 2.27 13.91 2.63
CA SER A 245 3.72 13.85 2.68
C SER A 245 4.25 13.74 4.13
N LEU A 246 3.58 14.39 5.09
CA LEU A 246 3.95 14.31 6.50
C LEU A 246 3.73 12.91 7.10
N ALA A 247 2.57 12.31 6.84
CA ALA A 247 2.29 10.95 7.31
C ALA A 247 3.27 9.94 6.69
N TRP A 248 3.56 10.11 5.39
CA TRP A 248 4.54 9.28 4.70
C TRP A 248 5.94 9.43 5.30
N PHE A 249 6.43 10.66 5.46
CA PHE A 249 7.69 10.95 6.14
C PHE A 249 7.76 10.27 7.51
N PHE A 250 6.73 10.44 8.34
CA PHE A 250 6.69 9.82 9.67
C PHE A 250 6.82 8.29 9.60
N TRP A 251 6.05 7.62 8.73
CA TRP A 251 6.14 6.16 8.58
C TRP A 251 7.49 5.68 8.05
N ARG A 252 8.11 6.43 7.14
CA ARG A 252 9.46 6.12 6.64
C ARG A 252 10.51 6.16 7.76
N THR A 253 10.31 6.98 8.78
CA THR A 253 11.20 6.96 9.96
C THR A 253 10.90 5.81 10.93
N LEU A 254 9.67 5.28 10.98
CA LEU A 254 9.30 4.22 11.93
C LEU A 254 9.46 2.80 11.39
N THR A 255 9.26 2.64 10.08
CA THR A 255 9.09 1.32 9.47
C THR A 255 10.42 0.80 8.93
N PRO A 256 10.68 -0.51 9.01
CA PRO A 256 11.83 -1.09 8.35
C PRO A 256 11.64 -1.04 6.84
N ASP A 257 12.73 -0.77 6.11
CA ASP A 257 12.76 -0.90 4.66
C ASP A 257 12.59 -2.36 4.23
N VAL A 258 11.92 -2.53 3.10
CA VAL A 258 11.76 -3.78 2.36
C VAL A 258 12.46 -3.59 1.01
N ARG A 259 13.00 -4.68 0.45
CA ARG A 259 13.79 -4.65 -0.78
C ARG A 259 13.08 -3.88 -1.89
N GLY A 260 13.80 -2.95 -2.51
CA GLY A 260 13.29 -2.10 -3.59
C GLY A 260 12.67 -0.80 -3.08
N GLY A 261 13.13 -0.29 -1.94
CA GLY A 261 12.65 0.96 -1.34
C GLY A 261 11.24 0.92 -0.75
N PHE A 262 10.61 -0.26 -0.60
CA PHE A 262 9.24 -0.34 -0.08
C PHE A 262 9.20 -0.21 1.45
N ALA A 263 8.17 0.43 1.98
CA ALA A 263 7.93 0.53 3.42
C ALA A 263 7.08 -0.64 3.92
N ARG A 264 7.33 -1.08 5.16
CA ARG A 264 6.51 -2.08 5.86
C ARG A 264 5.53 -1.45 6.85
N LEU A 265 4.30 -1.22 6.41
CA LEU A 265 3.23 -0.52 7.12
C LEU A 265 2.37 -1.45 8.01
N LYS A 266 3.01 -2.27 8.86
CA LYS A 266 2.28 -3.08 9.85
C LYS A 266 1.44 -2.21 10.79
N ALA A 267 0.34 -2.79 11.28
CA ALA A 267 -0.54 -2.18 12.28
C ALA A 267 0.21 -1.47 13.42
N GLN A 268 1.25 -2.09 13.99
CA GLN A 268 2.03 -1.51 15.09
C GLN A 268 2.73 -0.19 14.76
N PHE A 269 3.07 0.05 13.49
CA PHE A 269 3.74 1.29 13.06
C PHE A 269 2.71 2.36 12.71
N VAL A 270 1.70 2.02 11.89
CA VAL A 270 0.63 2.97 11.51
C VAL A 270 -0.20 3.38 12.73
N SER A 271 -0.34 2.51 13.73
CA SER A 271 -0.97 2.83 15.01
C SER A 271 -0.27 3.97 15.77
N GLN A 272 1.01 4.25 15.50
CA GLN A 272 1.78 5.30 16.16
C GLN A 272 1.68 6.66 15.46
N THR A 273 0.93 6.76 14.35
CA THR A 273 0.82 8.01 13.59
C THR A 273 0.25 9.12 14.47
N PRO A 274 0.97 10.23 14.70
CA PRO A 274 0.46 11.33 15.51
C PRO A 274 -0.66 12.03 14.73
N LEU A 275 -1.84 12.11 15.31
CA LEU A 275 -2.97 12.79 14.69
C LEU A 275 -2.96 14.28 15.07
N PRO A 276 -3.23 15.18 14.12
CA PRO A 276 -3.38 16.60 14.43
C PRO A 276 -4.64 16.84 15.27
N GLU A 277 -4.63 17.91 16.05
CA GLU A 277 -5.88 18.44 16.60
C GLU A 277 -6.65 19.14 15.48
N LEU A 278 -7.92 18.81 15.32
CA LEU A 278 -8.75 19.31 14.23
C LEU A 278 -9.94 20.09 14.77
N THR A 279 -10.23 21.20 14.09
CA THR A 279 -11.56 21.83 14.19
C THR A 279 -12.49 21.17 13.17
N PRO A 280 -13.83 21.15 13.42
CA PRO A 280 -14.78 20.56 12.48
C PRO A 280 -14.67 21.09 11.04
N PRO A 281 -14.45 22.39 10.77
CA PRO A 281 -14.26 22.89 9.41
C PRO A 281 -13.02 22.31 8.71
N VAL A 282 -11.92 22.11 9.44
CA VAL A 282 -10.70 21.55 8.84
C VAL A 282 -10.86 20.06 8.57
N ALA A 283 -11.50 19.31 9.48
CA ALA A 283 -11.82 17.91 9.25
C ALA A 283 -12.72 17.74 8.01
N ALA A 284 -13.73 18.60 7.87
CA ALA A 284 -14.61 18.61 6.70
C ALA A 284 -13.85 18.94 5.40
N ALA A 285 -12.95 19.93 5.42
CA ALA A 285 -12.13 20.27 4.26
C ALA A 285 -11.24 19.11 3.81
N LEU A 286 -10.56 18.44 4.75
CA LEU A 286 -9.75 17.26 4.47
C LEU A 286 -10.60 16.11 3.90
N GLN A 287 -11.79 15.86 4.46
CA GLN A 287 -12.70 14.85 3.94
C GLN A 287 -13.16 15.15 2.51
N THR A 288 -13.52 16.41 2.22
CA THR A 288 -13.88 16.83 0.85
C THR A 288 -12.75 16.54 -0.13
N LEU A 289 -11.51 16.95 0.20
CA LEU A 289 -10.34 16.72 -0.66
C LEU A 289 -10.06 15.23 -0.88
N ALA A 290 -10.19 14.40 0.18
CA ALA A 290 -10.05 12.95 0.04
C ALA A 290 -11.14 12.35 -0.85
N THR A 291 -12.38 12.84 -0.75
CA THR A 291 -13.52 12.39 -1.54
C THR A 291 -13.32 12.73 -3.03
N GLU A 292 -12.89 13.96 -3.32
CA GLU A 292 -12.55 14.41 -4.66
C GLU A 292 -11.40 13.59 -5.25
N ALA A 293 -10.29 13.44 -4.53
CA ALA A 293 -9.16 12.63 -4.96
C ALA A 293 -9.56 11.16 -5.23
N THR A 294 -10.41 10.59 -4.38
CA THR A 294 -10.97 9.24 -4.55
C THR A 294 -11.82 9.13 -5.82
N ALA A 295 -12.71 10.09 -6.04
CA ALA A 295 -13.57 10.13 -7.23
C ALA A 295 -12.74 10.27 -8.52
N HIS A 296 -11.78 11.19 -8.54
CA HIS A 296 -10.89 11.39 -9.69
C HIS A 296 -10.01 10.16 -9.95
N ALA A 297 -9.42 9.56 -8.90
CA ALA A 297 -8.59 8.37 -9.04
C ALA A 297 -9.38 7.17 -9.58
N THR A 298 -10.62 7.01 -9.11
CA THR A 298 -11.54 5.96 -9.57
C THR A 298 -11.93 6.18 -11.03
N LYS A 299 -12.36 7.40 -11.40
CA LYS A 299 -12.72 7.74 -12.79
C LYS A 299 -11.54 7.57 -13.74
N ARG A 300 -10.35 8.02 -13.34
CA ARG A 300 -9.11 7.87 -14.13
C ARG A 300 -8.81 6.41 -14.39
N ARG A 301 -8.88 5.57 -13.35
CA ARG A 301 -8.65 4.12 -13.49
C ARG A 301 -9.69 3.46 -14.40
N HIS A 302 -10.95 3.86 -14.30
CA HIS A 302 -12.01 3.37 -15.17
C HIS A 302 -11.70 3.66 -16.65
N ILE A 303 -11.38 4.91 -16.99
CA ILE A 303 -11.02 5.31 -18.36
C ILE A 303 -9.83 4.51 -18.88
N ILE A 304 -8.75 4.42 -18.10
CA ILE A 304 -7.54 3.66 -18.48
C ILE A 304 -7.89 2.19 -18.76
N THR A 305 -8.77 1.60 -17.94
CA THR A 305 -9.18 0.20 -18.07
C THR A 305 -10.06 -0.02 -19.29
N GLU A 306 -11.05 0.83 -19.53
CA GLU A 306 -11.94 0.73 -20.69
C GLU A 306 -11.19 0.94 -22.01
N ALA A 307 -10.33 1.96 -22.09
CA ALA A 307 -9.47 2.18 -23.24
C ALA A 307 -8.50 1.00 -23.44
N GLY A 308 -7.92 0.46 -22.36
CA GLY A 308 -7.08 -0.74 -22.40
C GLY A 308 -7.81 -1.97 -22.96
N ARG A 309 -9.07 -2.19 -22.53
CA ARG A 309 -9.94 -3.24 -23.09
C ARG A 309 -10.19 -3.01 -24.57
N ARG A 310 -10.48 -1.78 -24.98
CA ARG A 310 -10.69 -1.42 -26.38
C ARG A 310 -9.44 -1.65 -27.23
N ILE A 311 -8.26 -1.30 -26.72
CA ILE A 311 -6.97 -1.54 -27.40
C ILE A 311 -6.76 -3.03 -27.69
N LEU A 312 -7.26 -3.94 -26.84
CA LEU A 312 -7.19 -5.39 -27.09
C LEU A 312 -8.02 -5.84 -28.29
N ASP A 313 -8.94 -5.03 -28.82
CA ASP A 313 -9.64 -5.34 -30.08
C ASP A 313 -8.70 -5.29 -31.30
N LEU A 314 -7.55 -4.61 -31.17
CA LEU A 314 -6.47 -4.63 -32.16
C LEU A 314 -5.60 -5.89 -32.05
N ALA A 315 -5.73 -6.66 -30.97
CA ALA A 315 -4.92 -7.83 -30.71
C ALA A 315 -5.50 -9.08 -31.37
N PRO A 316 -4.67 -9.90 -32.06
CA PRO A 316 -5.13 -11.19 -32.54
C PRO A 316 -5.44 -12.13 -31.35
N PRO A 317 -6.25 -13.19 -31.54
CA PRO A 317 -6.70 -14.06 -30.46
C PRO A 317 -5.58 -14.65 -29.59
N ASP A 318 -4.41 -14.92 -30.17
CA ASP A 318 -3.23 -15.48 -29.51
C ASP A 318 -2.39 -14.45 -28.74
N ARG A 319 -2.68 -13.13 -28.86
CA ARG A 319 -1.86 -12.04 -28.28
C ARG A 319 -2.67 -11.02 -27.49
N ARG A 320 -3.72 -11.46 -26.80
CA ARG A 320 -4.60 -10.59 -25.98
C ARG A 320 -4.00 -10.19 -24.63
N LYS A 321 -2.80 -9.61 -24.63
CA LYS A 321 -2.18 -9.01 -23.43
C LYS A 321 -1.51 -7.69 -23.78
N LEU A 322 -1.76 -6.66 -22.98
CA LEU A 322 -1.08 -5.38 -23.11
C LEU A 322 0.35 -5.48 -22.55
N THR A 323 1.28 -4.76 -23.17
CA THR A 323 2.60 -4.47 -22.58
C THR A 323 2.47 -3.32 -21.59
N ARG A 324 3.44 -3.14 -20.68
CA ARG A 324 3.47 -1.97 -19.78
C ARG A 324 3.39 -0.63 -20.52
N LYS A 325 3.93 -0.54 -21.74
CA LYS A 325 3.82 0.65 -22.59
C LYS A 325 2.40 0.87 -23.11
N LEU A 326 1.71 -0.18 -23.54
CA LEU A 326 0.30 -0.10 -23.96
C LEU A 326 -0.65 0.11 -22.78
N GLU A 327 -0.31 -0.35 -21.57
CA GLU A 327 -1.04 0.00 -20.35
C GLU A 327 -0.94 1.51 -20.04
N ALA A 328 0.21 2.11 -20.36
CA ALA A 328 0.47 3.56 -20.30
C ALA A 328 0.16 4.27 -21.63
N TRP A 329 -0.85 3.83 -22.38
CA TRP A 329 -1.21 4.38 -23.69
C TRP A 329 -1.45 5.90 -23.69
N HIS A 330 -1.88 6.46 -22.56
CA HIS A 330 -2.19 7.89 -22.38
C HIS A 330 -0.93 8.77 -22.39
N ASP A 331 0.25 8.18 -22.26
CA ASP A 331 1.54 8.88 -22.33
C ASP A 331 2.20 8.77 -23.72
N LEU A 332 1.55 8.07 -24.67
CA LEU A 332 2.08 7.86 -26.01
C LEU A 332 1.41 8.82 -26.99
N ASP A 333 2.21 9.45 -27.85
CA ASP A 333 1.67 10.02 -29.09
C ASP A 333 1.17 8.90 -30.01
N PHE A 334 0.32 9.26 -30.98
CA PHE A 334 -0.31 8.26 -31.84
C PHE A 334 0.68 7.48 -32.72
N THR A 335 1.83 8.07 -33.05
CA THR A 335 2.88 7.40 -33.82
C THR A 335 3.56 6.31 -32.98
N ALA A 336 3.94 6.65 -31.75
CA ALA A 336 4.52 5.74 -30.77
C ALA A 336 3.53 4.62 -30.39
N PHE A 337 2.25 4.96 -30.17
CA PHE A 337 1.20 3.99 -29.91
C PHE A 337 1.08 2.97 -31.04
N ARG A 338 1.00 3.42 -32.30
CA ARG A 338 0.94 2.53 -33.47
C ARG A 338 2.16 1.63 -33.59
N ALA A 339 3.35 2.17 -33.31
CA ALA A 339 4.59 1.39 -33.32
C ALA A 339 4.56 0.28 -32.26
N GLU A 340 4.08 0.58 -31.05
CA GLU A 340 3.96 -0.37 -29.96
C GLU A 340 2.87 -1.44 -30.25
N VAL A 341 1.74 -1.05 -30.84
CA VAL A 341 0.70 -1.98 -31.34
C VAL A 341 1.29 -2.96 -32.35
N LYS A 342 2.03 -2.44 -33.35
CA LYS A 342 2.71 -3.28 -34.35
C LYS A 342 3.74 -4.21 -33.72
N ALA A 343 4.52 -3.71 -32.76
CA ALA A 343 5.53 -4.49 -32.07
C ALA A 343 4.91 -5.63 -31.25
N THR A 344 3.82 -5.34 -30.54
CA THR A 344 3.17 -6.25 -29.58
C THR A 344 2.25 -7.26 -30.27
N PHE A 345 1.29 -6.76 -31.04
CA PHE A 345 0.22 -7.57 -31.65
C PHE A 345 0.59 -8.11 -33.02
N LYS A 346 1.67 -7.62 -33.64
CA LYS A 346 2.05 -7.93 -35.04
C LYS A 346 0.96 -7.54 -36.06
N THR A 347 0.12 -6.57 -35.67
CA THR A 347 -0.97 -6.01 -36.47
C THR A 347 -0.75 -4.51 -36.65
N GLU A 348 -1.20 -3.95 -37.77
CA GLU A 348 -1.26 -2.50 -37.95
C GLU A 348 -2.70 -2.01 -37.91
N ILE A 349 -2.91 -0.81 -37.37
CA ILE A 349 -4.20 -0.13 -37.45
C ILE A 349 -4.45 0.28 -38.91
N PRO A 350 -5.55 -0.18 -39.54
CA PRO A 350 -5.89 0.15 -40.92
C PRO A 350 -5.97 1.66 -41.13
N LEU A 351 -5.46 2.17 -42.26
CA LEU A 351 -5.36 3.61 -42.52
C LEU A 351 -6.70 4.35 -42.33
N ARG A 352 -7.81 3.72 -42.76
CA ARG A 352 -9.18 4.28 -42.64
C ARG A 352 -9.66 4.45 -41.19
N GLU A 353 -9.13 3.65 -40.26
CA GLU A 353 -9.52 3.64 -38.84
C GLU A 353 -8.59 4.52 -37.99
N ARG A 354 -7.45 4.98 -38.55
CA ARG A 354 -6.42 5.71 -37.79
C ARG A 354 -6.93 7.00 -37.19
N GLY A 355 -7.73 7.78 -37.93
CA GLY A 355 -8.27 9.04 -37.43
C GLY A 355 -9.21 8.85 -36.24
N GLU A 356 -10.06 7.81 -36.27
CA GLU A 356 -10.97 7.49 -35.17
C GLU A 356 -10.21 7.03 -33.93
N TRP A 357 -9.20 6.17 -34.09
CA TRP A 357 -8.33 5.74 -32.99
C TRP A 357 -7.53 6.88 -32.38
N GLU A 358 -6.97 7.75 -33.22
CA GLU A 358 -6.20 8.92 -32.78
C GLU A 358 -7.08 9.87 -31.97
N ALA A 359 -8.27 10.19 -32.47
CA ALA A 359 -9.23 11.04 -31.74
C ALA A 359 -9.65 10.40 -30.41
N TYR A 360 -10.03 9.12 -30.42
CA TYR A 360 -10.44 8.39 -29.21
C TYR A 360 -9.34 8.38 -28.15
N LEU A 361 -8.11 8.03 -28.53
CA LEU A 361 -6.99 7.98 -27.58
C LEU A 361 -6.62 9.38 -27.09
N SER A 362 -6.61 10.38 -27.97
CA SER A 362 -6.31 11.77 -27.58
C SER A 362 -7.32 12.33 -26.59
N GLU A 363 -8.62 12.11 -26.81
CA GLU A 363 -9.67 12.59 -25.91
C GLU A 363 -9.59 11.92 -24.53
N ASN A 364 -9.44 10.59 -24.51
CA ASN A 364 -9.32 9.87 -23.24
C ASN A 364 -7.98 10.18 -22.53
N ALA A 365 -6.89 10.38 -23.26
CA ALA A 365 -5.60 10.78 -22.66
C ALA A 365 -5.72 12.16 -22.01
N ALA A 366 -6.34 13.13 -22.69
CA ALA A 366 -6.57 14.46 -22.14
C ALA A 366 -7.37 14.41 -20.83
N GLU A 367 -8.40 13.57 -20.76
CA GLU A 367 -9.18 13.38 -19.53
C GLU A 367 -8.37 12.69 -18.42
N VAL A 368 -7.55 11.68 -18.74
CA VAL A 368 -6.64 11.02 -17.79
C VAL A 368 -5.63 12.03 -17.20
N HIS A 369 -5.07 12.90 -18.05
CA HIS A 369 -4.13 13.95 -17.64
C HIS A 369 -4.81 15.00 -16.78
N ARG A 370 -6.03 15.45 -17.15
CA ARG A 370 -6.83 16.38 -16.35
C ARG A 370 -7.10 15.82 -14.95
N LEU A 371 -7.59 14.58 -14.86
CA LEU A 371 -7.87 13.92 -13.59
C LEU A 371 -6.60 13.74 -12.75
N SER A 372 -5.46 13.45 -13.38
CA SER A 372 -4.18 13.35 -12.68
C SER A 372 -3.72 14.69 -12.10
N ALA A 373 -3.94 15.80 -12.83
CA ALA A 373 -3.66 17.15 -12.35
C ALA A 373 -4.57 17.54 -11.18
N GLU A 374 -5.85 17.15 -11.22
CA GLU A 374 -6.82 17.39 -10.14
C GLU A 374 -6.46 16.62 -8.86
N ILE A 375 -6.08 15.35 -8.97
CA ILE A 375 -5.57 14.56 -7.84
C ILE A 375 -4.33 15.25 -7.23
N ALA A 376 -3.36 15.63 -8.06
CA ALA A 376 -2.15 16.29 -7.60
C ALA A 376 -2.44 17.66 -6.95
N ALA A 377 -3.47 18.39 -7.42
CA ALA A 377 -3.90 19.64 -6.79
C ALA A 377 -4.51 19.40 -5.41
N ALA A 378 -5.40 18.41 -5.27
CA ALA A 378 -5.96 18.02 -3.99
C ALA A 378 -4.87 17.56 -3.00
N GLU A 379 -3.89 16.79 -3.46
CA GLU A 379 -2.75 16.35 -2.65
C GLU A 379 -1.91 17.53 -2.12
N ARG A 380 -1.61 18.53 -2.97
CA ARG A 380 -0.92 19.75 -2.54
C ARG A 380 -1.73 20.56 -1.52
N GLU A 381 -3.05 20.66 -1.70
CA GLU A 381 -3.94 21.34 -0.76
C GLU A 381 -3.98 20.61 0.60
N ILE A 382 -4.05 19.27 0.58
CA ILE A 382 -3.97 18.42 1.77
C ILE A 382 -2.65 18.65 2.50
N ASP A 383 -1.52 18.60 1.78
CA ASP A 383 -0.21 18.84 2.38
C ASP A 383 -0.12 20.25 2.99
N ALA A 384 -0.62 21.28 2.31
CA ALA A 384 -0.66 22.64 2.85
C ALA A 384 -1.53 22.78 4.11
N ILE A 385 -2.66 22.06 4.20
CA ILE A 385 -3.47 22.00 5.43
C ILE A 385 -2.70 21.26 6.54
N VAL A 386 -2.13 20.10 6.22
CA VAL A 386 -1.42 19.27 7.19
C VAL A 386 -0.18 19.98 7.73
N TYR A 387 0.63 20.61 6.89
CA TYR A 387 1.79 21.39 7.33
C TYR A 387 1.39 22.51 8.30
N ARG A 388 0.26 23.19 8.07
CA ARG A 388 -0.28 24.20 9.00
C ARG A 388 -0.73 23.59 10.33
N LEU A 389 -1.38 22.43 10.31
CA LEU A 389 -1.81 21.71 11.52
C LEU A 389 -0.64 21.26 12.40
N PHE A 390 0.53 21.07 11.79
CA PHE A 390 1.78 20.74 12.48
C PHE A 390 2.70 21.95 12.67
N GLU A 391 2.24 23.14 12.30
CA GLU A 391 2.95 24.41 12.41
C GLU A 391 4.33 24.39 11.74
N LEU A 392 4.48 23.66 10.64
CA LEU A 392 5.76 23.51 9.96
C LEU A 392 6.17 24.80 9.25
N THR A 393 7.44 25.17 9.42
CA THR A 393 8.10 26.27 8.73
C THR A 393 8.48 25.87 7.29
N PRO A 394 8.72 26.81 6.37
CA PRO A 394 9.19 26.50 5.02
C PRO A 394 10.46 25.64 5.01
N GLU A 395 11.40 25.88 5.93
CA GLU A 395 12.63 25.12 6.07
C GLU A 395 12.38 23.68 6.52
N GLU A 396 11.45 23.49 7.48
CA GLU A 396 11.03 22.16 7.93
C GLU A 396 10.28 21.39 6.83
N ILE A 397 9.45 22.07 6.05
CA ILE A 397 8.74 21.47 4.90
C ILE A 397 9.76 21.01 3.85
N ALA A 398 10.72 21.88 3.49
CA ALA A 398 11.77 21.51 2.53
C ALA A 398 12.62 20.34 3.02
N LEU A 399 12.94 20.30 4.32
CA LEU A 399 13.65 19.19 4.94
C LEU A 399 12.84 17.88 4.89
N LEU A 400 11.55 17.95 5.21
CA LEU A 400 10.62 16.83 5.16
C LEU A 400 10.52 16.25 3.75
N GLU A 401 10.24 17.10 2.77
CA GLU A 401 10.07 16.72 1.37
C GLU A 401 11.38 16.17 0.79
N SER A 402 12.53 16.76 1.14
CA SER A 402 13.83 16.23 0.73
C SER A 402 14.14 14.86 1.32
N ALA A 403 13.65 14.56 2.53
CA ALA A 403 13.88 13.26 3.17
C ALA A 403 13.07 12.12 2.53
N ILE A 404 11.98 12.45 1.82
CA ILE A 404 11.16 11.50 1.06
C ILE A 404 11.37 11.59 -0.46
N ALA A 405 12.06 12.63 -0.96
CA ALA A 405 12.39 12.81 -2.37
C ALA A 405 13.36 11.73 -2.88
N GLY A 406 13.11 11.20 -4.09
CA GLY A 406 13.92 10.15 -4.70
C GLY A 406 13.53 8.72 -4.31
N GLN A 407 12.41 8.55 -3.61
CA GLN A 407 11.85 7.26 -3.21
C GLN A 407 10.62 6.84 -4.04
N HIS A 408 10.38 7.52 -5.18
CA HIS A 408 9.27 7.31 -6.11
C HIS A 408 9.74 7.07 -7.54
#